data_AF-A0A671MEF1-F1
#
_entry.id   AF-A0A671MEF1-F1
#
_cell.length_a   1.000
_cell.length_b   1.000
_cell.length_c   1.000
_cell.angle_alpha   90.00
_cell.angle_beta   90.00
_cell.angle_gamma   90.00
#
_symmetry.space_group_name_H-M   'P 1'
#
loop_
_entity.id
_entity.type
_entity.pdbx_description
1 polymer ?
#
loop_
_entity_poly.entity_id
_entity_poly.type
_entity_poly.pdbx_seq_one_letter_code
_entity_poly.pdbx_strand_id
1 'polypeptide(L)'
;METDLGISYPSALPPDERRQYQRDVLSLYKHKQDLNTSLKSRQAELVGAERMLMDLEDEKKWLQEKVVDLKRKWLYGVSCSPPVSPSLSSSRTSSPCFSSPPYPGSPLLSRKLPGFRPDSPPSPCTVDSVLQAEMDKLQRCLERLKARNERLNAALVKRKGESEQLSMSLSRQEADSSALHMALAYCEECEEAYRDLLSLCEATKQQNAETISTPQPDLAKSTDENLDTGEASSSPPEGTAETRPNSLSEQEFEDKAGVILQRISRLKQDRATVCIPQQGAAGEGKNSPDTGTLAGVRGRASSLSKNTKEEKAALLYELLTVREEMSEMRGKLRLLEKERRCLDLALMVQSAQDSAVALILDSLRDELGERRATQQRIAENLAKLEGGGGIPGPRNHSILRELQATLQREQSLRKRVAALRESLDSALADSTTQRRINREEIARLSRYYNKVSSTYRSSRKKHQEQLWRLEKQIAVVSKRHAKEEAELSATLEAMEWRREETIL
;
A
#
# COMPACT_ATOMS: atom_id res chain seq x y z
N MET A 1 -51.73 -26.97 17.57
CA MET A 1 -51.23 -25.93 18.50
C MET A 1 -51.03 -24.59 17.80
N GLU A 2 -50.55 -24.51 16.56
CA GLU A 2 -50.53 -23.25 15.77
C GLU A 2 -51.67 -23.14 14.73
N THR A 3 -52.81 -23.80 14.99
CA THR A 3 -53.98 -23.83 14.10
C THR A 3 -55.20 -23.09 14.64
N ASP A 4 -55.18 -22.72 15.92
CA ASP A 4 -56.39 -22.25 16.64
C ASP A 4 -56.34 -20.74 16.95
N LEU A 5 -55.30 -20.05 16.47
CA LEU A 5 -55.18 -18.60 16.45
C LEU A 5 -54.97 -18.19 14.98
N GLY A 6 -55.99 -17.61 14.36
CA GLY A 6 -56.08 -17.32 12.92
C GLY A 6 -55.14 -16.21 12.42
N ILE A 7 -53.84 -16.34 12.67
CA ILE A 7 -52.79 -15.42 12.24
C ILE A 7 -51.91 -16.13 11.19
N SER A 8 -52.48 -16.35 10.01
CA SER A 8 -51.69 -16.76 8.84
C SER A 8 -50.86 -15.56 8.37
N TYR A 9 -49.64 -15.40 8.89
CA TYR A 9 -48.68 -14.42 8.37
C TYR A 9 -48.40 -14.72 6.89
N PRO A 10 -48.79 -13.86 5.94
CA PRO A 10 -48.45 -14.04 4.54
C PRO A 10 -46.96 -13.72 4.41
N SER A 11 -46.13 -14.76 4.28
CA SER A 11 -44.70 -14.57 4.02
C SER A 11 -44.54 -13.72 2.75
N ALA A 12 -44.02 -12.51 2.91
CA ALA A 12 -43.97 -11.44 1.90
C ALA A 12 -43.00 -11.71 0.72
N LEU A 13 -42.55 -12.96 0.56
CA LEU A 13 -41.64 -13.38 -0.48
C LEU A 13 -42.41 -14.16 -1.57
N PRO A 14 -42.13 -13.92 -2.87
CA PRO A 14 -42.61 -14.73 -3.98
C PRO A 14 -42.43 -16.25 -3.75
N PRO A 15 -43.31 -17.09 -4.32
CA PRO A 15 -43.29 -18.54 -4.06
C PRO A 15 -41.97 -19.19 -4.51
N ASP A 16 -41.32 -18.67 -5.55
CA ASP A 16 -40.05 -19.22 -6.06
C ASP A 16 -38.84 -18.81 -5.21
N GLU A 17 -38.84 -17.61 -4.64
CA GLU A 17 -37.85 -17.20 -3.64
C GLU A 17 -37.94 -18.03 -2.37
N ARG A 18 -39.17 -18.36 -1.92
CA ARG A 18 -39.37 -19.31 -0.80
C ARG A 18 -38.83 -20.70 -1.12
N ARG A 19 -39.04 -21.21 -2.34
CA ARG A 19 -38.47 -22.50 -2.80
C ARG A 19 -36.95 -22.45 -2.94
N GLN A 20 -36.36 -21.30 -3.26
CA GLN A 20 -34.92 -21.09 -3.30
C GLN A 20 -34.35 -21.09 -1.87
N TYR A 21 -34.90 -20.26 -0.98
CA TYR A 21 -34.50 -20.21 0.42
C TYR A 21 -34.60 -21.58 1.13
N GLN A 22 -35.67 -22.35 0.87
CA GLN A 22 -35.80 -23.72 1.40
C GLN A 22 -34.69 -24.66 0.90
N ARG A 23 -34.28 -24.55 -0.37
CA ARG A 23 -33.15 -25.32 -0.92
C ARG A 23 -31.81 -24.87 -0.33
N ASP A 24 -31.64 -23.57 -0.09
CA ASP A 24 -30.40 -23.01 0.46
C ASP A 24 -30.24 -23.31 1.96
N VAL A 25 -31.33 -23.29 2.73
CA VAL A 25 -31.32 -23.78 4.11
C VAL A 25 -30.94 -25.27 4.15
N LEU A 26 -31.51 -26.11 3.28
CA LEU A 26 -31.17 -27.53 3.21
C LEU A 26 -29.72 -27.78 2.74
N SER A 27 -29.18 -26.96 1.84
CA SER A 27 -27.79 -27.07 1.39
C SER A 27 -26.81 -26.65 2.50
N LEU A 28 -27.11 -25.57 3.24
CA LEU A 28 -26.35 -25.14 4.42
C LEU A 28 -26.37 -26.19 5.55
N TYR A 29 -27.52 -26.84 5.79
CA TYR A 29 -27.61 -27.93 6.77
C TYR A 29 -26.74 -29.13 6.37
N LYS A 30 -26.74 -29.53 5.10
CA LYS A 30 -25.85 -30.58 4.58
C LYS A 30 -24.38 -30.19 4.74
N HIS A 31 -24.01 -28.99 4.28
CA HIS A 31 -22.63 -28.51 4.39
C HIS A 31 -22.14 -28.42 5.84
N LYS A 32 -23.00 -28.00 6.77
CA LYS A 32 -22.71 -28.03 8.21
C LYS A 32 -22.55 -29.46 8.75
N GLN A 33 -23.28 -30.44 8.22
CA GLN A 33 -23.13 -31.84 8.58
C GLN A 33 -21.79 -32.40 8.07
N ASP A 34 -21.42 -32.12 6.82
CA ASP A 34 -20.16 -32.54 6.19
C ASP A 34 -18.93 -31.90 6.86
N LEU A 35 -19.03 -30.63 7.26
CA LEU A 35 -17.97 -29.96 8.00
C LEU A 35 -17.79 -30.56 9.40
N ASN A 36 -18.88 -30.98 10.06
CA ASN A 36 -18.83 -31.67 11.35
C ASN A 36 -18.27 -33.10 11.25
N THR A 37 -18.53 -33.84 10.17
CA THR A 37 -17.91 -35.16 9.97
C THR A 37 -16.42 -35.05 9.65
N SER A 38 -16.04 -34.08 8.80
CA SER A 38 -14.63 -33.76 8.50
C SER A 38 -13.85 -33.35 9.76
N LEU A 39 -14.40 -32.47 10.60
CA LEU A 39 -13.80 -32.08 11.88
C LEU A 39 -13.59 -33.29 12.80
N LYS A 40 -14.59 -34.17 12.93
CA LYS A 40 -14.48 -35.41 13.72
C LYS A 40 -13.40 -36.37 13.18
N SER A 41 -13.29 -36.54 11.85
CA SER A 41 -12.20 -37.33 11.24
C SER A 41 -10.84 -36.76 11.62
N ARG A 42 -10.67 -35.45 11.43
CA ARG A 42 -9.40 -34.78 11.71
C ARG A 42 -9.03 -34.78 13.19
N GLN A 43 -10.01 -34.75 14.09
CA GLN A 43 -9.78 -34.93 15.52
C GLN A 43 -9.33 -36.36 15.87
N ALA A 44 -9.86 -37.38 15.21
CA ALA A 44 -9.41 -38.76 15.38
C ALA A 44 -7.99 -38.97 14.83
N GLU A 45 -7.66 -38.36 13.69
CA GLU A 45 -6.30 -38.33 13.12
C GLU A 45 -5.29 -37.67 14.07
N LEU A 46 -5.66 -36.53 14.68
CA LEU A 46 -4.83 -35.84 15.67
C LEU A 46 -4.55 -36.73 16.91
N VAL A 47 -5.58 -37.36 17.47
CA VAL A 47 -5.41 -38.29 18.62
C VAL A 47 -4.57 -39.52 18.23
N GLY A 48 -4.66 -39.97 16.97
CA GLY A 48 -3.77 -41.01 16.44
C GLY A 48 -2.31 -40.55 16.36
N ALA A 49 -2.06 -39.33 15.87
CA ALA A 49 -0.73 -38.75 15.79
C ALA A 49 -0.12 -38.48 17.19
N GLU A 50 -0.91 -37.99 18.15
CA GLU A 50 -0.51 -37.81 19.54
C GLU A 50 -0.06 -39.14 20.17
N ARG A 51 -0.80 -40.23 19.93
CA ARG A 51 -0.41 -41.57 20.40
C ARG A 51 0.91 -42.03 19.78
N MET A 52 1.06 -41.92 18.45
CA MET A 52 2.31 -42.31 17.77
C MET A 52 3.51 -41.51 18.27
N LEU A 53 3.34 -40.22 18.61
CA LEU A 53 4.41 -39.42 19.19
C LEU A 53 4.80 -39.92 20.60
N MET A 54 3.82 -40.29 21.43
CA MET A 54 4.08 -40.88 22.75
C MET A 54 4.83 -42.22 22.63
N ASP A 55 4.43 -43.09 21.71
CA ASP A 55 5.09 -44.37 21.44
C ASP A 55 6.57 -44.15 21.03
N LEU A 56 6.84 -43.20 20.13
CA LEU A 56 8.19 -42.83 19.69
C LEU A 56 9.03 -42.18 20.81
N GLU A 57 8.41 -41.45 21.74
CA GLU A 57 9.10 -40.92 22.92
C GLU A 57 9.52 -42.02 23.89
N ASP A 58 8.70 -43.06 24.06
CA ASP A 58 9.02 -44.20 24.92
C ASP A 58 10.07 -45.13 24.28
N GLU A 59 10.01 -45.37 22.97
CA GLU A 59 11.10 -46.04 22.23
C GLU A 59 12.43 -45.29 22.38
N LYS A 60 12.40 -43.95 22.29
CA LYS A 60 13.58 -43.11 22.49
C LYS A 60 14.14 -43.22 23.91
N LYS A 61 13.29 -43.24 24.95
CA LYS A 61 13.72 -43.46 26.35
C LYS A 61 14.36 -44.84 26.52
N TRP A 62 13.74 -45.88 25.96
CA TRP A 62 14.26 -47.25 25.99
C TRP A 62 15.62 -47.36 25.29
N LEU A 63 15.77 -46.75 24.11
CA LEU A 63 17.06 -46.70 23.39
C LEU A 63 18.13 -45.95 24.19
N GLN A 64 17.78 -44.86 24.86
CA GLN A 64 18.70 -44.14 25.76
C GLN A 64 19.18 -45.02 26.92
N GLU A 65 18.27 -45.77 27.56
CA GLU A 65 18.62 -46.72 28.61
C GLU A 65 19.55 -47.83 28.07
N LYS A 66 19.25 -48.41 26.90
CA LYS A 66 20.14 -49.41 26.25
C LYS A 66 21.53 -48.86 25.95
N VAL A 67 21.66 -47.61 25.53
CA VAL A 67 22.97 -46.97 25.33
C VAL A 67 23.73 -46.81 26.65
N VAL A 68 23.05 -46.46 27.75
CA VAL A 68 23.66 -46.39 29.09
C VAL A 68 24.09 -47.77 29.59
N ASP A 69 23.26 -48.80 29.41
CA ASP A 69 23.58 -50.19 29.74
C ASP A 69 24.79 -50.72 28.96
N LEU A 70 24.86 -50.44 27.65
CA LEU A 70 25.99 -50.82 26.81
C LEU A 70 27.28 -50.11 27.26
N LYS A 71 27.22 -48.80 27.54
CA LYS A 71 28.35 -48.06 28.13
C LYS A 71 28.79 -48.65 29.46
N ARG A 72 27.84 -49.01 30.34
CA ARG A 72 28.13 -49.65 31.63
C ARG A 72 28.82 -51.01 31.45
N LYS A 73 28.29 -51.87 30.58
CA LYS A 73 28.88 -53.19 30.27
C LYS A 73 30.28 -53.08 29.67
N TRP A 74 30.50 -52.11 28.79
CA TRP A 74 31.81 -51.83 28.19
C TRP A 74 32.83 -51.40 29.27
N LEU A 75 32.45 -50.50 30.17
CA LEU A 75 33.33 -50.04 31.27
C LEU A 75 33.76 -51.17 32.23
N TYR A 76 32.91 -52.18 32.47
CA TYR A 76 33.28 -53.35 33.27
C TYR A 76 34.12 -54.40 32.52
N GLY A 77 34.24 -54.31 31.18
CA GLY A 77 34.95 -55.30 30.35
C GLY A 77 36.45 -55.07 30.18
N VAL A 78 37.01 -53.94 30.63
CA VAL A 78 38.38 -53.49 30.31
C VAL A 78 39.44 -53.93 31.36
N SER A 79 39.08 -54.80 32.31
CA SER A 79 39.94 -55.24 33.41
C SER A 79 40.62 -56.62 33.18
N CYS A 80 41.32 -56.81 32.05
CA CYS A 80 42.23 -57.96 31.84
C CYS A 80 43.35 -57.62 30.84
N SER A 81 44.61 -57.61 31.30
CA SER A 81 45.80 -57.39 30.44
C SER A 81 46.40 -58.70 29.92
N PRO A 82 46.91 -58.72 28.67
CA PRO A 82 47.97 -59.67 28.26
C PRO A 82 49.27 -58.98 27.77
N PRO A 83 50.39 -59.73 27.58
CA PRO A 83 51.75 -59.17 27.70
C PRO A 83 52.50 -58.85 26.39
N VAL A 84 53.78 -58.45 26.58
CA VAL A 84 54.72 -57.81 25.65
C VAL A 84 55.59 -58.81 24.85
N SER A 85 56.09 -58.38 23.66
CA SER A 85 57.35 -58.77 22.96
C SER A 85 57.17 -59.42 21.57
N PRO A 86 58.17 -59.35 20.64
CA PRO A 86 59.13 -58.26 20.40
C PRO A 86 59.33 -57.91 18.89
N SER A 87 60.11 -56.85 18.65
CA SER A 87 60.45 -56.25 17.35
C SER A 87 61.41 -57.05 16.46
N LEU A 88 61.38 -56.80 15.14
CA LEU A 88 62.59 -56.80 14.29
C LEU A 88 62.57 -55.63 13.29
N SER A 89 63.73 -54.99 13.12
CA SER A 89 63.94 -53.79 12.29
C SER A 89 64.61 -54.11 10.95
N SER A 90 64.33 -53.29 9.93
CA SER A 90 65.30 -52.71 8.95
C SER A 90 64.69 -52.51 7.55
N SER A 91 65.14 -51.62 6.67
CA SER A 91 65.86 -50.31 6.74
C SER A 91 66.22 -49.89 5.29
N ARG A 92 66.48 -48.59 5.03
CA ARG A 92 67.06 -48.00 3.77
C ARG A 92 66.11 -48.00 2.54
N THR A 93 66.14 -47.09 1.53
CA THR A 93 66.87 -45.83 1.17
C THR A 93 66.19 -45.21 -0.09
N SER A 94 66.26 -43.92 -0.51
CA SER A 94 66.50 -42.61 0.16
C SER A 94 66.55 -41.44 -0.87
N SER A 95 66.00 -40.25 -0.53
CA SER A 95 66.35 -38.91 -1.11
C SER A 95 65.90 -38.57 -2.56
N PRO A 96 65.95 -37.29 -3.04
CA PRO A 96 66.20 -35.99 -2.38
C PRO A 96 65.14 -34.87 -2.64
N CYS A 97 65.38 -33.68 -2.07
CA CYS A 97 64.49 -32.51 -2.01
C CYS A 97 64.68 -31.46 -3.13
N PHE A 98 63.72 -30.53 -3.26
CA PHE A 98 63.95 -29.13 -3.67
C PHE A 98 63.05 -28.17 -2.88
N SER A 99 63.49 -26.92 -2.68
CA SER A 99 62.95 -25.98 -1.68
C SER A 99 62.58 -24.61 -2.26
N SER A 100 61.55 -23.98 -1.66
CA SER A 100 61.31 -22.51 -1.59
C SER A 100 60.89 -21.78 -2.89
N PRO A 101 60.30 -20.55 -2.84
CA PRO A 101 60.16 -19.64 -1.70
C PRO A 101 58.73 -19.07 -1.40
N PRO A 102 58.52 -18.41 -0.24
CA PRO A 102 57.28 -17.71 0.15
C PRO A 102 57.37 -16.17 -0.01
N TYR A 103 56.22 -15.48 -0.14
CA TYR A 103 56.07 -14.02 0.09
C TYR A 103 54.58 -13.63 0.35
N PRO A 104 54.24 -12.43 0.87
CA PRO A 104 53.63 -12.35 2.21
C PRO A 104 52.24 -11.68 2.24
N GLY A 105 51.52 -11.78 3.37
CA GLY A 105 50.27 -11.03 3.56
C GLY A 105 49.57 -11.21 4.92
N SER A 106 49.92 -10.34 5.87
CA SER A 106 49.08 -9.91 7.00
C SER A 106 48.89 -10.84 8.23
N PRO A 107 48.61 -10.25 9.43
CA PRO A 107 49.16 -10.78 10.68
C PRO A 107 48.12 -11.13 11.75
N LEU A 108 48.36 -12.19 12.54
CA LEU A 108 47.70 -12.38 13.84
C LEU A 108 48.65 -12.92 14.92
N LEU A 109 49.06 -11.98 15.79
CA LEU A 109 49.21 -12.14 17.25
C LEU A 109 49.85 -13.44 17.78
N SER A 110 51.18 -13.41 17.90
CA SER A 110 51.93 -14.34 18.74
C SER A 110 51.51 -14.25 20.22
N ARG A 111 50.85 -15.29 20.76
CA ARG A 111 50.81 -15.55 22.20
C ARG A 111 51.73 -16.74 22.51
N LYS A 112 52.57 -16.57 23.52
CA LYS A 112 53.74 -17.41 23.80
C LYS A 112 53.40 -18.86 24.12
N LEU A 113 54.31 -19.75 23.69
CA LEU A 113 54.45 -21.13 24.17
C LEU A 113 54.76 -21.15 25.68
N PRO A 114 54.35 -22.22 26.37
CA PRO A 114 55.32 -23.15 26.96
C PRO A 114 55.07 -24.56 26.43
N GLY A 115 56.07 -25.34 26.03
CA GLY A 115 57.39 -25.44 26.64
C GLY A 115 57.51 -26.82 27.30
N PHE A 116 57.35 -27.89 26.51
CA PHE A 116 57.46 -29.27 26.98
C PHE A 116 58.43 -30.06 26.08
N ARG A 117 59.32 -30.83 26.73
CA ARG A 117 60.29 -31.73 26.08
C ARG A 117 59.59 -32.92 25.42
N PRO A 118 60.17 -33.50 24.35
CA PRO A 118 59.68 -34.72 23.74
C PRO A 118 60.33 -35.96 24.40
N ASP A 119 59.74 -36.48 25.48
CA ASP A 119 60.10 -37.77 26.07
C ASP A 119 58.87 -38.48 26.65
N SER A 120 58.02 -39.00 25.77
CA SER A 120 56.94 -39.97 26.07
C SER A 120 56.47 -40.62 24.76
N PRO A 121 56.24 -41.93 24.71
CA PRO A 121 55.70 -42.58 23.51
C PRO A 121 54.28 -42.06 23.24
N PRO A 122 53.85 -41.93 21.97
CA PRO A 122 52.48 -41.58 21.66
C PRO A 122 51.54 -42.67 22.20
N SER A 123 50.71 -42.29 23.17
CA SER A 123 49.57 -43.11 23.58
C SER A 123 48.77 -43.52 22.34
N PRO A 124 48.24 -44.76 22.26
CA PRO A 124 47.33 -45.10 21.18
C PRO A 124 46.11 -44.17 21.28
N CYS A 125 46.03 -43.20 20.39
CA CYS A 125 44.85 -42.37 20.21
C CYS A 125 43.73 -43.30 19.74
N THR A 126 42.97 -43.82 20.71
CA THR A 126 41.82 -44.69 20.47
C THR A 126 40.91 -44.01 19.46
N VAL A 127 40.50 -44.78 18.45
CA VAL A 127 39.59 -44.30 17.41
C VAL A 127 38.33 -43.68 18.05
N ASP A 128 37.90 -44.22 19.18
CA ASP A 128 36.84 -43.72 20.06
C ASP A 128 37.04 -42.26 20.53
N SER A 129 38.26 -41.83 20.84
CA SER A 129 38.54 -40.44 21.27
C SER A 129 38.44 -39.46 20.10
N VAL A 130 38.83 -39.90 18.89
CA VAL A 130 38.65 -39.11 17.65
C VAL A 130 37.16 -39.06 17.27
N LEU A 131 36.46 -40.19 17.32
CA LEU A 131 35.03 -40.28 17.06
C LEU A 131 34.21 -39.46 18.06
N GLN A 132 34.55 -39.50 19.36
CA GLN A 132 33.90 -38.67 20.38
C GLN A 132 34.17 -37.17 20.12
N ALA A 133 35.39 -36.79 19.75
CA ALA A 133 35.69 -35.40 19.36
C ALA A 133 34.91 -34.95 18.12
N GLU A 134 34.70 -35.82 17.12
CA GLU A 134 33.84 -35.53 15.96
C GLU A 134 32.35 -35.48 16.34
N MET A 135 31.86 -36.38 17.18
CA MET A 135 30.51 -36.31 17.73
C MET A 135 30.27 -34.99 18.47
N ASP A 136 31.20 -34.56 19.33
CA ASP A 136 31.09 -33.29 20.03
C ASP A 136 31.19 -32.09 19.07
N LYS A 137 31.96 -32.17 17.97
CA LYS A 137 32.00 -31.13 16.93
C LYS A 137 30.65 -31.04 16.22
N LEU A 138 30.08 -32.18 15.83
CA LEU A 138 28.76 -32.29 15.19
C LEU A 138 27.64 -31.81 16.12
N GLN A 139 27.69 -32.16 17.41
CA GLN A 139 26.77 -31.69 18.43
C GLN A 139 26.79 -30.15 18.54
N ARG A 140 27.98 -29.55 18.66
CA ARG A 140 28.14 -28.08 18.66
C ARG A 140 27.71 -27.44 17.34
N CYS A 141 27.89 -28.10 16.19
CA CYS A 141 27.35 -27.65 14.90
C CYS A 141 25.82 -27.65 14.91
N LEU A 142 25.20 -28.73 15.41
CA LEU A 142 23.75 -28.91 15.51
C LEU A 142 23.12 -27.87 16.45
N GLU A 143 23.75 -27.60 17.60
CA GLU A 143 23.35 -26.54 18.54
C GLU A 143 23.44 -25.14 17.92
N ARG A 144 24.54 -24.83 17.20
CA ARG A 144 24.65 -23.57 16.44
C ARG A 144 23.56 -23.43 15.37
N LEU A 145 23.22 -24.53 14.69
CA LEU A 145 22.14 -24.54 13.69
C LEU A 145 20.77 -24.37 14.33
N LYS A 146 20.47 -25.01 15.47
CA LYS A 146 19.26 -24.78 16.27
C LYS A 146 19.13 -23.32 16.69
N ALA A 147 20.16 -22.77 17.33
CA ALA A 147 20.17 -21.38 17.76
C ALA A 147 20.09 -20.38 16.58
N ARG A 148 20.53 -20.75 15.37
CA ARG A 148 20.30 -19.96 14.16
C ARG A 148 18.86 -20.08 13.67
N ASN A 149 18.29 -21.28 13.68
CA ASN A 149 16.90 -21.55 13.28
C ASN A 149 15.91 -20.83 14.22
N GLU A 150 16.12 -20.88 15.54
CA GLU A 150 15.34 -20.15 16.55
C GLU A 150 15.36 -18.63 16.31
N ARG A 151 16.53 -18.04 16.04
CA ARG A 151 16.65 -16.61 15.69
C ARG A 151 15.93 -16.27 14.39
N LEU A 152 15.99 -17.13 13.39
CA LEU A 152 15.25 -16.95 12.13
C LEU A 152 13.75 -17.07 12.33
N ASN A 153 13.26 -18.03 13.12
CA ASN A 153 11.84 -18.17 13.44
C ASN A 153 11.33 -16.97 14.24
N ALA A 154 12.10 -16.47 15.22
CA ALA A 154 11.75 -15.25 15.94
C ALA A 154 11.69 -14.02 15.02
N ALA A 155 12.60 -13.90 14.05
CA ALA A 155 12.58 -12.84 13.04
C ALA A 155 11.39 -12.98 12.06
N LEU A 156 11.04 -14.21 11.66
CA LEU A 156 9.88 -14.50 10.81
C LEU A 156 8.56 -14.18 11.52
N VAL A 157 8.42 -14.55 12.81
CA VAL A 157 7.22 -14.21 13.61
C VAL A 157 7.08 -12.69 13.77
N LYS A 158 8.18 -11.96 14.00
CA LYS A 158 8.17 -10.49 14.04
C LYS A 158 7.76 -9.89 12.69
N ARG A 159 8.42 -10.28 11.58
CA ARG A 159 8.08 -9.82 10.23
C ARG A 159 6.62 -10.14 9.87
N LYS A 160 6.10 -11.30 10.29
CA LYS A 160 4.70 -11.68 10.10
C LYS A 160 3.77 -10.73 10.86
N GLY A 161 4.02 -10.47 12.15
CA GLY A 161 3.23 -9.53 12.94
C GLY A 161 3.29 -8.09 12.41
N GLU A 162 4.47 -7.64 11.96
CA GLU A 162 4.65 -6.34 11.29
C GLU A 162 3.84 -6.27 9.98
N SER A 163 3.86 -7.33 9.16
CA SER A 163 3.07 -7.45 7.92
C SER A 163 1.56 -7.46 8.18
N GLU A 164 1.10 -8.18 9.22
CA GLU A 164 -0.31 -8.20 9.63
C GLU A 164 -0.76 -6.83 10.16
N GLN A 165 0.08 -6.14 10.95
CA GLN A 165 -0.18 -4.78 11.41
C GLN A 165 -0.26 -3.79 10.24
N LEU A 166 0.68 -3.87 9.29
CA LEU A 166 0.65 -3.04 8.08
C LEU A 166 -0.60 -3.30 7.25
N SER A 167 -0.96 -4.57 7.02
CA SER A 167 -2.18 -4.98 6.30
C SER A 167 -3.46 -4.43 6.95
N MET A 168 -3.59 -4.53 8.28
CA MET A 168 -4.72 -3.93 9.01
C MET A 168 -4.74 -2.41 8.89
N SER A 169 -3.57 -1.75 8.97
CA SER A 169 -3.49 -0.28 8.83
C SER A 169 -3.84 0.19 7.41
N LEU A 170 -3.46 -0.58 6.39
CA LEU A 170 -3.75 -0.32 4.99
C LEU A 170 -5.24 -0.52 4.70
N SER A 171 -5.83 -1.64 5.14
CA SER A 171 -7.28 -1.88 5.01
C SER A 171 -8.12 -0.80 5.70
N ARG A 172 -7.68 -0.32 6.87
CA ARG A 172 -8.29 0.85 7.53
C ARG A 172 -8.14 2.12 6.69
N GLN A 173 -6.95 2.43 6.18
CA GLN A 173 -6.74 3.61 5.33
C GLN A 173 -7.51 3.55 4.01
N GLU A 174 -7.70 2.36 3.43
CA GLU A 174 -8.54 2.15 2.24
C GLU A 174 -10.01 2.42 2.54
N ALA A 175 -10.54 1.91 3.65
CA ALA A 175 -11.90 2.20 4.11
C ALA A 175 -12.09 3.70 4.44
N ASP A 176 -11.16 4.28 5.21
CA ASP A 176 -11.12 5.70 5.58
C ASP A 176 -11.10 6.59 4.33
N SER A 177 -10.26 6.26 3.32
CA SER A 177 -10.20 6.99 2.06
C SER A 177 -11.44 6.81 1.21
N SER A 178 -12.05 5.62 1.18
CA SER A 178 -13.30 5.36 0.46
C SER A 178 -14.47 6.15 1.06
N ALA A 179 -14.56 6.19 2.40
CA ALA A 179 -15.51 7.03 3.12
C ALA A 179 -15.31 8.52 2.78
N LEU A 180 -14.07 9.01 2.77
CA LEU A 180 -13.78 10.39 2.39
C LEU A 180 -14.17 10.71 0.94
N HIS A 181 -13.96 9.80 -0.01
CA HIS A 181 -14.40 10.01 -1.41
C HIS A 181 -15.93 10.03 -1.53
N MET A 182 -16.66 9.15 -0.82
CA MET A 182 -18.12 9.19 -0.79
C MET A 182 -18.65 10.49 -0.13
N ALA A 183 -18.04 10.92 0.97
CA ALA A 183 -18.40 12.18 1.62
C ALA A 183 -18.14 13.40 0.72
N LEU A 184 -17.07 13.39 -0.08
CA LEU A 184 -16.79 14.42 -1.08
C LEU A 184 -17.82 14.40 -2.21
N ALA A 185 -18.17 13.23 -2.76
CA ALA A 185 -19.21 13.11 -3.78
C ALA A 185 -20.56 13.69 -3.30
N TYR A 186 -20.98 13.36 -2.06
CA TYR A 186 -22.19 13.96 -1.48
C TYR A 186 -22.09 15.47 -1.28
N CYS A 187 -20.90 16.02 -1.01
CA CYS A 187 -20.68 17.47 -0.97
C CYS A 187 -20.75 18.11 -2.36
N GLU A 188 -20.18 17.48 -3.38
CA GLU A 188 -20.23 17.94 -4.78
C GLU A 188 -21.68 17.93 -5.31
N GLU A 189 -22.44 16.86 -5.06
CA GLU A 189 -23.88 16.79 -5.39
C GLU A 189 -24.73 17.79 -4.58
N CYS A 190 -24.35 18.10 -3.33
CA CYS A 190 -24.98 19.18 -2.57
C CYS A 190 -24.70 20.54 -3.21
N GLU A 191 -23.47 20.80 -3.64
CA GLU A 191 -23.08 22.04 -4.31
C GLU A 191 -23.84 22.22 -5.62
N GLU A 192 -24.01 21.15 -6.40
CA GLU A 192 -24.87 21.12 -7.59
C GLU A 192 -26.31 21.50 -7.26
N ALA A 193 -26.93 20.83 -6.29
CA ALA A 193 -28.30 21.14 -5.90
C ALA A 193 -28.46 22.58 -5.36
N TYR A 194 -27.45 23.14 -4.69
CA TYR A 194 -27.44 24.56 -4.31
C TYR A 194 -27.27 25.50 -5.51
N ARG A 195 -26.46 25.15 -6.52
CA ARG A 195 -26.35 25.90 -7.78
C ARG A 195 -27.67 25.88 -8.55
N ASP A 196 -28.36 24.74 -8.61
CA ASP A 196 -29.69 24.60 -9.22
C ASP A 196 -30.70 25.52 -8.53
N LEU A 197 -30.75 25.51 -7.19
CA LEU A 197 -31.61 26.39 -6.39
C LEU A 197 -31.33 27.89 -6.65
N LEU A 198 -30.05 28.27 -6.72
CA LEU A 198 -29.64 29.65 -7.02
C LEU A 198 -30.07 30.07 -8.43
N SER A 199 -29.89 29.19 -9.43
CA SER A 199 -30.30 29.47 -10.81
C SER A 199 -31.81 29.71 -10.94
N LEU A 200 -32.65 28.93 -10.22
CA LEU A 200 -34.09 29.16 -10.14
C LEU A 200 -34.43 30.50 -9.46
N CYS A 201 -33.71 30.85 -8.38
CA CYS A 201 -33.84 32.13 -7.69
C CYS A 201 -33.37 33.34 -8.51
N GLU A 202 -32.52 33.14 -9.52
CA GLU A 202 -32.07 34.19 -10.43
C GLU A 202 -33.01 34.31 -11.65
N ALA A 203 -33.46 33.19 -12.21
CA ALA A 203 -34.45 33.16 -13.29
C ALA A 203 -35.78 33.84 -12.88
N THR A 204 -36.29 33.55 -11.69
CA THR A 204 -37.50 34.21 -11.15
C THR A 204 -37.31 35.72 -10.93
N LYS A 205 -36.12 36.18 -10.51
CA LYS A 205 -35.83 37.62 -10.39
C LYS A 205 -35.74 38.31 -11.75
N GLN A 206 -35.20 37.64 -12.77
CA GLN A 206 -35.15 38.15 -14.14
C GLN A 206 -36.56 38.28 -14.72
N GLN A 207 -37.41 37.25 -14.57
CA GLN A 207 -38.82 37.29 -14.98
C GLN A 207 -39.60 38.41 -14.28
N ASN A 208 -39.38 38.61 -12.98
CA ASN A 208 -40.00 39.70 -12.21
C ASN A 208 -39.46 41.10 -12.58
N ALA A 209 -38.25 41.21 -13.11
CA ALA A 209 -37.69 42.49 -13.59
C ALA A 209 -38.20 42.84 -15.00
N GLU A 210 -38.36 41.84 -15.87
CA GLU A 210 -38.93 41.99 -17.21
C GLU A 210 -40.42 42.39 -17.17
N THR A 211 -41.20 41.84 -16.23
CA THR A 211 -42.62 42.23 -16.06
C THR A 211 -42.83 43.67 -15.55
N ILE A 212 -41.84 44.27 -14.89
CA ILE A 212 -41.92 45.66 -14.39
C ILE A 212 -41.44 46.67 -15.44
N SER A 213 -40.66 46.22 -16.44
CA SER A 213 -39.96 47.09 -17.39
C SER A 213 -40.71 47.27 -18.72
N THR A 214 -42.01 47.57 -18.68
CA THR A 214 -42.81 47.90 -19.88
C THR A 214 -43.43 49.31 -19.80
N PRO A 215 -42.73 50.37 -20.28
CA PRO A 215 -43.34 51.68 -20.52
C PRO A 215 -44.07 51.70 -21.87
N GLN A 216 -45.36 52.00 -21.82
CA GLN A 216 -46.22 52.33 -22.97
C GLN A 216 -45.72 53.58 -23.72
N PRO A 217 -45.72 53.59 -25.06
CA PRO A 217 -45.66 54.82 -25.85
C PRO A 217 -46.89 54.97 -26.76
N ASP A 218 -47.73 55.96 -26.46
CA ASP A 218 -48.80 56.40 -27.37
C ASP A 218 -48.38 57.60 -28.23
N LEU A 219 -48.60 57.44 -29.54
CA LEU A 219 -49.06 58.44 -30.51
C LEU A 219 -48.24 59.73 -30.78
N ALA A 220 -47.58 59.77 -31.95
CA ALA A 220 -47.36 61.00 -32.74
C ALA A 220 -47.36 60.69 -34.26
N LYS A 221 -47.66 61.69 -35.11
CA LYS A 221 -48.06 61.56 -36.53
C LYS A 221 -46.96 61.92 -37.56
N SER A 222 -47.26 61.58 -38.83
CA SER A 222 -46.76 62.19 -40.09
C SER A 222 -45.33 61.81 -40.54
N THR A 223 -44.97 61.68 -41.83
CA THR A 223 -45.66 62.04 -43.11
C THR A 223 -45.20 61.11 -44.27
N ASP A 224 -45.87 61.22 -45.42
CA ASP A 224 -45.67 60.56 -46.73
C ASP A 224 -44.24 60.22 -47.20
N GLU A 225 -44.08 59.12 -47.97
CA GLU A 225 -44.02 59.20 -49.46
C GLU A 225 -44.18 57.82 -50.17
N ASN A 226 -44.42 57.85 -51.49
CA ASN A 226 -45.03 56.78 -52.30
C ASN A 226 -44.04 55.86 -53.06
N LEU A 227 -44.64 54.77 -53.60
CA LEU A 227 -44.29 53.94 -54.80
C LEU A 227 -43.89 52.49 -54.47
N ASP A 228 -44.29 51.45 -55.21
CA ASP A 228 -45.47 51.18 -56.08
C ASP A 228 -45.46 49.65 -56.41
N THR A 229 -46.52 49.14 -57.05
CA THR A 229 -46.61 47.88 -57.81
C THR A 229 -46.89 46.56 -57.06
N GLY A 230 -48.00 45.89 -57.45
CA GLY A 230 -47.96 44.43 -57.65
C GLY A 230 -48.88 43.52 -56.81
N GLU A 231 -50.19 43.56 -57.09
CA GLU A 231 -51.14 42.43 -57.11
C GLU A 231 -50.88 41.17 -56.22
N ALA A 232 -51.77 40.89 -55.24
CA ALA A 232 -52.81 39.85 -55.36
C ALA A 232 -53.56 39.50 -54.05
N SER A 233 -54.90 39.43 -54.15
CA SER A 233 -55.86 38.58 -53.42
C SER A 233 -55.86 38.45 -51.88
N SER A 234 -56.90 39.06 -51.27
CA SER A 234 -57.81 38.49 -50.24
C SER A 234 -57.30 37.62 -49.06
N SER A 235 -57.54 38.14 -47.85
CA SER A 235 -57.42 37.57 -46.49
C SER A 235 -58.55 36.57 -46.09
N PRO A 236 -58.65 36.07 -44.83
CA PRO A 236 -57.69 35.38 -43.91
C PRO A 236 -58.42 34.16 -43.22
N PRO A 237 -58.10 33.71 -41.97
CA PRO A 237 -56.83 33.59 -41.25
C PRO A 237 -56.47 32.11 -40.93
N GLU A 238 -55.19 31.82 -40.68
CA GLU A 238 -54.80 30.55 -40.03
C GLU A 238 -53.83 30.83 -38.86
N GLY A 239 -54.12 30.23 -37.71
CA GLY A 239 -53.51 30.62 -36.44
C GLY A 239 -52.11 30.05 -36.25
N THR A 240 -51.08 30.87 -36.48
CA THR A 240 -49.72 30.56 -36.05
C THR A 240 -49.61 30.74 -34.55
N ALA A 241 -49.41 29.64 -33.82
CA ALA A 241 -49.23 29.68 -32.38
C ALA A 241 -47.87 30.32 -32.02
N GLU A 242 -47.89 31.60 -31.63
CA GLU A 242 -46.75 32.20 -30.95
C GLU A 242 -46.56 31.52 -29.59
N THR A 243 -45.52 30.70 -29.50
CA THR A 243 -45.03 30.14 -28.24
C THR A 243 -44.55 31.29 -27.35
N ARG A 244 -45.42 31.75 -26.45
CA ARG A 244 -45.03 32.62 -25.33
C ARG A 244 -43.83 32.01 -24.59
N PRO A 245 -42.88 32.81 -24.08
CA PRO A 245 -41.88 32.29 -23.16
C PRO A 245 -42.60 31.72 -21.93
N ASN A 246 -42.22 30.51 -21.51
CA ASN A 246 -42.82 29.83 -20.37
C ASN A 246 -42.60 30.64 -19.08
N SER A 247 -43.60 31.44 -18.71
CA SER A 247 -43.71 32.04 -17.38
C SER A 247 -43.88 30.91 -16.37
N LEU A 248 -42.87 30.69 -15.53
CA LEU A 248 -42.97 29.74 -14.42
C LEU A 248 -44.01 30.28 -13.45
N SER A 249 -45.08 29.53 -13.18
CA SER A 249 -46.01 29.90 -12.13
C SER A 249 -45.31 29.89 -10.75
N GLU A 250 -45.76 30.73 -9.82
CA GLU A 250 -45.21 30.75 -8.45
C GLU A 250 -45.26 29.35 -7.81
N GLN A 251 -46.35 28.62 -8.07
CA GLN A 251 -46.53 27.23 -7.65
C GLN A 251 -45.45 26.28 -8.22
N GLU A 252 -45.13 26.39 -9.50
CA GLU A 252 -44.06 25.58 -10.11
C GLU A 252 -42.67 25.92 -9.57
N PHE A 253 -42.43 27.17 -9.17
CA PHE A 253 -41.19 27.55 -8.50
C PHE A 253 -41.11 26.93 -7.11
N GLU A 254 -42.18 27.01 -6.32
CA GLU A 254 -42.24 26.37 -5.00
C GLU A 254 -42.07 24.84 -5.08
N ASP A 255 -42.73 24.19 -6.04
CA ASP A 255 -42.61 22.74 -6.25
C ASP A 255 -41.17 22.34 -6.64
N LYS A 256 -40.55 23.05 -7.60
CA LYS A 256 -39.17 22.78 -8.06
C LYS A 256 -38.14 23.07 -6.96
N ALA A 257 -38.30 24.18 -6.22
CA ALA A 257 -37.46 24.50 -5.08
C ALA A 257 -37.63 23.49 -3.94
N GLY A 258 -38.86 23.04 -3.67
CA GLY A 258 -39.16 22.00 -2.68
C GLY A 258 -38.48 20.68 -2.98
N VAL A 259 -38.50 20.22 -4.24
CA VAL A 259 -37.79 19.00 -4.68
C VAL A 259 -36.28 19.14 -4.49
N ILE A 260 -35.69 20.29 -4.81
CA ILE A 260 -34.25 20.54 -4.63
C ILE A 260 -33.87 20.59 -3.14
N LEU A 261 -34.69 21.22 -2.29
CA LEU A 261 -34.48 21.24 -0.84
C LEU A 261 -34.61 19.84 -0.21
N GLN A 262 -35.50 18.99 -0.73
CA GLN A 262 -35.56 17.57 -0.35
C GLN A 262 -34.31 16.80 -0.79
N ARG A 263 -33.81 17.01 -2.03
CA ARG A 263 -32.54 16.45 -2.51
C ARG A 263 -31.37 16.85 -1.61
N ILE A 264 -31.23 18.14 -1.28
CA ILE A 264 -30.20 18.65 -0.36
C ILE A 264 -30.31 18.01 1.02
N SER A 265 -31.53 17.89 1.56
CA SER A 265 -31.76 17.27 2.88
C SER A 265 -31.35 15.80 2.90
N ARG A 266 -31.67 15.06 1.83
CA ARG A 266 -31.28 13.67 1.64
C ARG A 266 -29.76 13.52 1.51
N LEU A 267 -29.11 14.30 0.65
CA LEU A 267 -27.65 14.25 0.47
C LEU A 267 -26.90 14.59 1.76
N LYS A 268 -27.41 15.52 2.59
CA LYS A 268 -26.87 15.82 3.92
C LYS A 268 -27.03 14.64 4.89
N GLN A 269 -28.16 13.93 4.83
CA GLN A 269 -28.40 12.74 5.63
C GLN A 269 -27.50 11.59 5.19
N ASP A 270 -27.40 11.32 3.89
CA ASP A 270 -26.54 10.28 3.31
C ASP A 270 -25.07 10.55 3.67
N ARG A 271 -24.60 11.81 3.55
CA ARG A 271 -23.27 12.23 4.02
C ARG A 271 -23.07 12.00 5.52
N ALA A 272 -24.09 12.18 6.36
CA ALA A 272 -24.01 11.92 7.79
C ALA A 272 -23.97 10.42 8.14
N THR A 273 -24.42 9.53 7.25
CA THR A 273 -24.25 8.08 7.41
C THR A 273 -22.85 7.59 7.02
N VAL A 274 -22.12 8.36 6.21
CA VAL A 274 -20.71 8.06 5.89
C VAL A 274 -19.85 8.30 7.13
N CYS A 275 -19.22 7.22 7.62
CA CYS A 275 -18.30 7.28 8.75
C CYS A 275 -16.98 7.96 8.36
N ILE A 276 -16.98 9.29 8.34
CA ILE A 276 -15.77 10.11 8.15
C ILE A 276 -14.85 9.91 9.37
N PRO A 277 -13.58 9.52 9.19
CA PRO A 277 -12.65 9.38 10.30
C PRO A 277 -12.37 10.74 10.95
N GLN A 278 -12.89 10.95 12.17
CA GLN A 278 -12.47 12.09 12.97
C GLN A 278 -10.99 11.94 13.33
N GLN A 279 -10.18 12.99 13.09
CA GLN A 279 -8.82 13.08 13.65
C GLN A 279 -8.89 13.40 15.16
N GLY A 280 -9.41 12.45 15.93
CA GLY A 280 -9.52 12.50 17.38
C GLY A 280 -8.68 11.42 18.04
N ALA A 281 -7.60 11.84 18.71
CA ALA A 281 -6.84 11.12 19.73
C ALA A 281 -6.96 9.58 19.78
N ALA A 282 -6.12 8.88 19.00
CA ALA A 282 -5.78 7.49 19.31
C ALA A 282 -4.86 7.43 20.55
N GLY A 283 -5.43 7.77 21.71
CA GLY A 283 -4.75 7.81 23.01
C GLY A 283 -4.82 9.15 23.70
N GLU A 284 -5.96 9.47 24.33
CA GLU A 284 -6.05 10.10 25.67
C GLU A 284 -7.52 10.28 26.10
N GLY A 285 -7.74 10.41 27.42
CA GLY A 285 -8.90 11.13 27.96
C GLY A 285 -10.25 10.41 27.94
N LYS A 286 -10.62 9.84 29.10
CA LYS A 286 -12.04 9.74 29.50
C LYS A 286 -12.63 11.16 29.52
N ASN A 287 -13.89 11.33 29.11
CA ASN A 287 -14.95 11.99 29.90
C ASN A 287 -16.30 12.03 29.15
N SER A 288 -17.30 11.42 29.78
CA SER A 288 -18.73 11.74 29.67
C SER A 288 -19.08 12.68 30.86
N PRO A 289 -20.23 13.38 30.97
CA PRO A 289 -21.43 13.32 30.12
C PRO A 289 -22.05 14.68 29.69
N ASP A 290 -23.02 14.56 28.80
CA ASP A 290 -24.30 15.30 28.66
C ASP A 290 -24.59 16.53 29.55
N THR A 291 -25.00 17.65 28.93
CA THR A 291 -25.91 18.64 29.53
C THR A 291 -26.59 19.50 28.45
N GLY A 292 -27.91 19.39 28.27
CA GLY A 292 -28.68 20.25 27.38
C GLY A 292 -29.19 21.54 28.04
N THR A 293 -29.58 22.55 27.25
CA THR A 293 -30.53 23.62 27.62
C THR A 293 -31.10 24.29 26.36
N LEU A 294 -32.42 24.48 26.31
CA LEU A 294 -33.13 25.29 25.30
C LEU A 294 -33.49 26.67 25.89
N ALA A 295 -33.09 27.75 25.21
CA ALA A 295 -33.73 29.09 25.15
C ALA A 295 -32.83 30.03 24.33
N GLY A 296 -33.28 31.00 23.52
CA GLY A 296 -34.66 31.42 23.25
C GLY A 296 -34.83 32.94 23.39
N VAL A 297 -34.48 33.73 22.36
CA VAL A 297 -34.82 35.16 22.29
C VAL A 297 -35.29 35.52 20.88
N ARG A 298 -36.44 36.21 20.79
CA ARG A 298 -37.09 36.65 19.56
C ARG A 298 -36.98 38.18 19.45
N GLY A 299 -36.37 38.69 18.38
CA GLY A 299 -36.34 40.12 18.03
C GLY A 299 -36.59 40.28 16.53
N ARG A 300 -37.67 40.98 16.14
CA ARG A 300 -38.20 40.98 14.77
C ARG A 300 -38.03 42.35 14.10
N ALA A 301 -38.01 42.37 12.76
CA ALA A 301 -38.34 43.52 11.90
C ALA A 301 -37.28 44.60 11.58
N SER A 302 -36.00 44.24 11.44
CA SER A 302 -35.01 45.04 10.66
C SER A 302 -34.06 44.17 9.82
N SER A 303 -34.36 42.88 9.71
CA SER A 303 -33.37 41.83 9.43
C SER A 303 -33.17 41.50 7.95
N LEU A 304 -34.14 41.73 7.06
CA LEU A 304 -34.15 41.08 5.73
C LEU A 304 -32.93 41.43 4.83
N SER A 305 -32.35 42.63 4.94
CA SER A 305 -31.16 43.04 4.17
C SER A 305 -29.83 42.85 4.92
N LYS A 306 -29.87 42.57 6.23
CA LYS A 306 -28.69 42.20 7.04
C LYS A 306 -28.45 40.70 7.00
N ASN A 307 -29.53 39.91 7.13
CA ASN A 307 -29.51 38.46 7.00
C ASN A 307 -28.80 38.02 5.71
N THR A 308 -29.18 38.57 4.55
CA THR A 308 -28.52 38.21 3.27
C THR A 308 -27.04 38.61 3.18
N LYS A 309 -26.54 39.54 4.02
CA LYS A 309 -25.11 39.88 4.11
C LYS A 309 -24.38 39.01 5.12
N GLU A 310 -25.03 38.66 6.23
CA GLU A 310 -24.52 37.76 7.27
C GLU A 310 -24.49 36.30 6.79
N GLU A 311 -25.51 35.85 6.07
CA GLU A 311 -25.57 34.57 5.35
C GLU A 311 -24.50 34.50 4.26
N LYS A 312 -24.31 35.57 3.46
CA LYS A 312 -23.20 35.65 2.50
C LYS A 312 -21.83 35.60 3.20
N ALA A 313 -21.68 36.24 4.36
CA ALA A 313 -20.45 36.16 5.13
C ALA A 313 -20.21 34.75 5.69
N ALA A 314 -21.24 34.09 6.23
CA ALA A 314 -21.17 32.71 6.70
C ALA A 314 -20.79 31.74 5.57
N LEU A 315 -21.44 31.85 4.40
CA LEU A 315 -21.11 31.07 3.20
C LEU A 315 -19.67 31.32 2.72
N LEU A 316 -19.17 32.57 2.81
CA LEU A 316 -17.77 32.88 2.48
C LEU A 316 -16.78 32.28 3.50
N TYR A 317 -17.13 32.24 4.79
CA TYR A 317 -16.33 31.55 5.80
C TYR A 317 -16.32 30.03 5.56
N GLU A 318 -17.48 29.40 5.32
CA GLU A 318 -17.56 27.97 5.00
C GLU A 318 -16.81 27.61 3.70
N LEU A 319 -16.88 28.47 2.67
CA LEU A 319 -16.12 28.29 1.42
C LEU A 319 -14.59 28.38 1.67
N LEU A 320 -14.16 29.23 2.60
CA LEU A 320 -12.76 29.34 3.00
C LEU A 320 -12.30 28.13 3.81
N THR A 321 -13.06 27.66 4.81
CA THR A 321 -12.70 26.46 5.58
C THR A 321 -12.66 25.22 4.70
N VAL A 322 -13.66 25.00 3.82
CA VAL A 322 -13.66 23.90 2.86
C VAL A 322 -12.47 24.00 1.88
N ARG A 323 -12.05 25.21 1.49
CA ARG A 323 -10.82 25.39 0.69
C ARG A 323 -9.54 25.02 1.44
N GLU A 324 -9.46 25.36 2.72
CA GLU A 324 -8.33 25.02 3.58
C GLU A 324 -8.27 23.52 3.85
N GLU A 325 -9.39 22.88 4.21
CA GLU A 325 -9.55 21.43 4.33
C GLU A 325 -9.17 20.71 3.03
N MET A 326 -9.69 21.14 1.87
CA MET A 326 -9.27 20.60 0.57
C MET A 326 -7.76 20.75 0.32
N SER A 327 -7.15 21.85 0.78
CA SER A 327 -5.70 22.05 0.62
C SER A 327 -4.90 21.10 1.53
N GLU A 328 -5.39 20.85 2.73
CA GLU A 328 -4.81 19.91 3.69
C GLU A 328 -4.96 18.46 3.20
N MET A 329 -6.14 18.08 2.71
CA MET A 329 -6.40 16.75 2.14
C MET A 329 -5.54 16.46 0.91
N ARG A 330 -5.35 17.44 0.01
CA ARG A 330 -4.36 17.32 -1.09
C ARG A 330 -2.92 17.21 -0.57
N GLY A 331 -2.61 17.80 0.59
CA GLY A 331 -1.34 17.62 1.29
C GLY A 331 -1.15 16.19 1.79
N LYS A 332 -2.15 15.66 2.51
CA LYS A 332 -2.20 14.29 3.04
C LYS A 332 -2.10 13.25 1.92
N LEU A 333 -2.88 13.39 0.84
CA LEU A 333 -2.81 12.52 -0.34
C LEU A 333 -1.41 12.47 -0.98
N ARG A 334 -0.77 13.63 -1.17
CA ARG A 334 0.61 13.70 -1.72
C ARG A 334 1.68 13.11 -0.80
N LEU A 335 1.41 13.00 0.50
CA LEU A 335 2.29 12.36 1.47
C LEU A 335 2.11 10.84 1.41
N LEU A 336 0.86 10.36 1.50
CA LEU A 336 0.51 8.94 1.36
C LEU A 336 0.94 8.36 0.00
N GLU A 337 0.82 9.12 -1.10
CA GLU A 337 1.34 8.70 -2.41
C GLU A 337 2.85 8.49 -2.42
N LYS A 338 3.62 9.26 -1.65
CA LYS A 338 5.07 9.08 -1.53
C LYS A 338 5.40 7.87 -0.68
N GLU A 339 4.70 7.71 0.44
CA GLU A 339 4.86 6.55 1.33
C GLU A 339 4.54 5.26 0.59
N ARG A 340 3.43 5.21 -0.18
CA ARG A 340 3.11 4.09 -1.07
C ARG A 340 4.24 3.79 -2.04
N ARG A 341 4.75 4.79 -2.77
CA ARG A 341 5.88 4.59 -3.71
C ARG A 341 7.16 4.10 -3.02
N CYS A 342 7.41 4.52 -1.78
CA CYS A 342 8.52 3.99 -0.99
C CYS A 342 8.32 2.53 -0.58
N LEU A 343 7.09 2.14 -0.21
CA LEU A 343 6.73 0.76 0.08
C LEU A 343 6.76 -0.13 -1.17
N ASP A 344 6.25 0.35 -2.31
CA ASP A 344 6.32 -0.32 -3.62
C ASP A 344 7.78 -0.64 -3.99
N LEU A 345 8.68 0.34 -3.83
CA LEU A 345 10.12 0.15 -4.07
C LEU A 345 10.76 -0.83 -3.07
N ALA A 346 10.37 -0.80 -1.80
CA ALA A 346 10.85 -1.74 -0.79
C ALA A 346 10.40 -3.19 -1.10
N LEU A 347 9.16 -3.37 -1.54
CA LEU A 347 8.60 -4.67 -1.96
C LEU A 347 9.34 -5.20 -3.20
N MET A 348 9.61 -4.35 -4.20
CA MET A 348 10.41 -4.71 -5.38
C MET A 348 11.85 -5.09 -5.03
N VAL A 349 12.46 -4.46 -4.03
CA VAL A 349 13.78 -4.88 -3.51
C VAL A 349 13.68 -6.22 -2.77
N GLN A 350 12.63 -6.46 -1.99
CA GLN A 350 12.43 -7.73 -1.29
C GLN A 350 12.20 -8.89 -2.28
N SER A 351 11.37 -8.71 -3.32
CA SER A 351 11.15 -9.77 -4.33
C SER A 351 12.40 -10.06 -5.18
N ALA A 352 13.23 -9.04 -5.45
CA ALA A 352 14.55 -9.23 -6.03
C ALA A 352 15.52 -9.98 -5.10
N GLN A 353 15.45 -9.77 -3.79
CA GLN A 353 16.21 -10.55 -2.80
C GLN A 353 15.70 -11.99 -2.70
N ASP A 354 14.40 -12.21 -2.64
CA ASP A 354 13.80 -13.54 -2.49
C ASP A 354 14.08 -14.41 -3.72
N SER A 355 14.03 -13.85 -4.93
CA SER A 355 14.43 -14.54 -6.17
C SER A 355 15.94 -14.83 -6.23
N ALA A 356 16.80 -13.91 -5.77
CA ALA A 356 18.24 -14.18 -5.64
C ALA A 356 18.53 -15.30 -4.63
N VAL A 357 17.83 -15.33 -3.49
CA VAL A 357 17.93 -16.39 -2.48
C VAL A 357 17.45 -17.73 -3.02
N ALA A 358 16.36 -17.76 -3.80
CA ALA A 358 15.89 -18.97 -4.47
C ALA A 358 16.94 -19.54 -5.44
N LEU A 359 17.54 -18.70 -6.30
CA LEU A 359 18.60 -19.11 -7.22
C LEU A 359 19.84 -19.66 -6.49
N ILE A 360 20.21 -19.08 -5.35
CA ILE A 360 21.32 -19.60 -4.51
C ILE A 360 20.96 -20.96 -3.89
N LEU A 361 19.70 -21.17 -3.48
CA LEU A 361 19.25 -22.46 -2.95
C LEU A 361 19.25 -23.55 -4.02
N ASP A 362 18.84 -23.22 -5.25
CA ASP A 362 18.86 -24.16 -6.37
C ASP A 362 20.29 -24.46 -6.84
N SER A 363 21.19 -23.47 -6.94
CA SER A 363 22.60 -23.74 -7.27
C SER A 363 23.29 -24.62 -6.21
N LEU A 364 22.96 -24.45 -4.93
CA LEU A 364 23.46 -25.32 -3.85
C LEU A 364 22.86 -26.73 -3.90
N ARG A 365 21.61 -26.89 -4.38
CA ARG A 365 21.02 -28.22 -4.63
C ARG A 365 21.70 -28.92 -5.79
N ASP A 366 21.98 -28.20 -6.87
CA ASP A 366 22.71 -28.72 -8.03
C ASP A 366 24.13 -29.14 -7.64
N GLU A 367 24.87 -28.31 -6.90
CA GLU A 367 26.19 -28.68 -6.34
C GLU A 367 26.13 -29.95 -5.47
N LEU A 368 25.09 -30.10 -4.64
CA LEU A 368 24.91 -31.31 -3.83
C LEU A 368 24.55 -32.52 -4.69
N GLY A 369 23.79 -32.33 -5.77
CA GLY A 369 23.52 -33.35 -6.78
C GLY A 369 24.78 -33.80 -7.50
N GLU A 370 25.63 -32.88 -7.94
CA GLU A 370 26.92 -33.16 -8.56
C GLU A 370 27.89 -33.88 -7.61
N ARG A 371 27.95 -33.46 -6.33
CA ARG A 371 28.76 -34.15 -5.29
C ARG A 371 28.27 -35.58 -5.05
N ARG A 372 26.96 -35.83 -5.02
CA ARG A 372 26.40 -37.19 -4.93
C ARG A 372 26.71 -38.02 -6.19
N ALA A 373 26.50 -37.45 -7.37
CA ALA A 373 26.78 -38.12 -8.64
C ALA A 373 28.27 -38.42 -8.86
N THR A 374 29.17 -37.59 -8.32
CA THR A 374 30.62 -37.85 -8.34
C THR A 374 31.02 -38.90 -7.30
N GLN A 375 30.49 -38.86 -6.08
CA GLN A 375 30.66 -39.93 -5.08
C GLN A 375 30.17 -41.29 -5.61
N GLN A 376 29.00 -41.33 -6.25
CA GLN A 376 28.47 -42.53 -6.87
C GLN A 376 29.38 -43.05 -7.99
N ARG A 377 29.84 -42.18 -8.90
CA ARG A 377 30.82 -42.55 -9.93
C ARG A 377 32.13 -43.08 -9.34
N ILE A 378 32.61 -42.54 -8.22
CA ILE A 378 33.80 -43.02 -7.51
C ILE A 378 33.54 -44.41 -6.91
N ALA A 379 32.40 -44.62 -6.25
CA ALA A 379 32.02 -45.92 -5.69
C ALA A 379 31.85 -46.99 -6.79
N GLU A 380 31.20 -46.67 -7.90
CA GLU A 380 31.08 -47.55 -9.06
C GLU A 380 32.45 -47.88 -9.68
N ASN A 381 33.38 -46.91 -9.72
CA ASN A 381 34.73 -47.13 -10.25
C ASN A 381 35.60 -47.97 -9.29
N LEU A 382 35.41 -47.86 -7.98
CA LEU A 382 36.05 -48.74 -6.99
C LEU A 382 35.51 -50.18 -7.10
N ALA A 383 34.19 -50.36 -7.21
CA ALA A 383 33.59 -51.69 -7.43
C ALA A 383 34.07 -52.34 -8.75
N LYS A 384 34.26 -51.54 -9.81
CA LYS A 384 34.87 -51.98 -11.09
C LYS A 384 36.38 -52.28 -10.98
N LEU A 385 37.04 -51.91 -9.88
CA LEU A 385 38.45 -52.18 -9.62
C LEU A 385 38.63 -53.44 -8.73
N GLU A 386 37.71 -53.69 -7.81
CA GLU A 386 37.64 -54.93 -7.02
C GLU A 386 37.16 -56.14 -7.85
N GLY A 387 36.31 -55.91 -8.86
CA GLY A 387 35.98 -56.89 -9.90
C GLY A 387 37.16 -57.13 -10.85
N GLY A 388 38.10 -57.98 -10.42
CA GLY A 388 39.43 -58.10 -11.01
C GLY A 388 39.50 -58.36 -12.52
N GLY A 389 40.50 -57.73 -13.16
CA GLY A 389 40.87 -57.96 -14.55
C GLY A 389 42.11 -57.14 -14.94
N GLY A 390 43.27 -57.81 -15.01
CA GLY A 390 44.56 -57.17 -15.31
C GLY A 390 44.55 -56.45 -16.66
N ILE A 391 45.25 -55.31 -16.74
CA ILE A 391 45.26 -54.39 -17.88
C ILE A 391 45.89 -55.03 -19.13
N PRO A 392 45.20 -55.05 -20.28
CA PRO A 392 45.81 -55.18 -21.60
C PRO A 392 45.87 -53.82 -22.32
N GLY A 393 46.91 -53.64 -23.14
CA GLY A 393 47.35 -52.38 -23.76
C GLY A 393 46.32 -51.36 -24.31
N PRO A 394 45.19 -51.72 -24.98
CA PRO A 394 44.40 -50.72 -25.72
C PRO A 394 43.66 -49.67 -24.87
N ARG A 395 43.28 -50.03 -23.63
CA ARG A 395 42.39 -49.20 -22.78
C ARG A 395 43.06 -47.91 -22.30
N ASN A 396 44.39 -47.88 -22.23
CA ASN A 396 45.15 -46.70 -21.83
C ASN A 396 45.11 -45.59 -22.88
N HIS A 397 45.05 -45.92 -24.18
CA HIS A 397 44.96 -44.91 -25.24
C HIS A 397 43.58 -44.25 -25.34
N SER A 398 42.48 -44.96 -25.05
CA SER A 398 41.17 -44.32 -24.96
C SER A 398 41.08 -43.38 -23.75
N ILE A 399 41.58 -43.80 -22.59
CA ILE A 399 41.62 -42.96 -21.37
C ILE A 399 42.47 -41.70 -21.60
N LEU A 400 43.65 -41.81 -22.21
CA LEU A 400 44.49 -40.63 -22.53
C LEU A 400 43.78 -39.67 -23.49
N ARG A 401 43.07 -40.18 -24.50
CA ARG A 401 42.29 -39.36 -25.44
C ARG A 401 41.11 -38.67 -24.76
N GLU A 402 40.42 -39.35 -23.85
CA GLU A 402 39.35 -38.78 -23.03
C GLU A 402 39.87 -37.68 -22.11
N LEU A 403 41.01 -37.89 -21.43
CA LEU A 403 41.67 -36.87 -20.60
C LEU A 403 42.10 -35.65 -21.42
N GLN A 404 42.61 -35.84 -22.64
CA GLN A 404 42.94 -34.73 -23.53
C GLN A 404 41.68 -33.94 -23.95
N ALA A 405 40.57 -34.64 -24.23
CA ALA A 405 39.29 -34.02 -24.54
C ALA A 405 38.66 -33.30 -23.34
N THR A 406 38.79 -33.82 -22.11
CA THR A 406 38.32 -33.11 -20.91
C THR A 406 39.18 -31.88 -20.63
N LEU A 407 40.51 -31.94 -20.79
CA LEU A 407 41.38 -30.78 -20.66
C LEU A 407 41.04 -29.67 -21.67
N GLN A 408 40.75 -30.02 -22.93
CA GLN A 408 40.31 -29.05 -23.94
C GLN A 408 38.95 -28.41 -23.61
N ARG A 409 37.99 -29.20 -23.10
CA ARG A 409 36.71 -28.68 -22.59
C ARG A 409 36.89 -27.78 -21.37
N GLU A 410 37.80 -28.14 -20.47
CA GLU A 410 38.11 -27.37 -19.27
C GLU A 410 38.74 -26.02 -19.64
N GLN A 411 39.67 -26.01 -20.59
CA GLN A 411 40.24 -24.77 -21.17
C GLN A 411 39.19 -23.91 -21.89
N SER A 412 38.26 -24.51 -22.64
CA SER A 412 37.21 -23.73 -23.32
C SER A 412 36.16 -23.18 -22.35
N LEU A 413 35.84 -23.91 -21.28
CA LEU A 413 35.04 -23.43 -20.16
C LEU A 413 35.74 -22.28 -19.42
N ARG A 414 37.04 -22.38 -19.11
CA ARG A 414 37.81 -21.26 -18.54
C ARG A 414 37.75 -20.00 -19.40
N LYS A 415 37.93 -20.12 -20.72
CA LYS A 415 37.79 -19.00 -21.67
C LYS A 415 36.39 -18.40 -21.66
N ARG A 416 35.34 -19.23 -21.64
CA ARG A 416 33.94 -18.76 -21.53
C ARG A 416 33.66 -18.06 -20.21
N VAL A 417 34.18 -18.56 -19.09
CA VAL A 417 34.04 -17.92 -17.77
C VAL A 417 34.79 -16.58 -17.71
N ALA A 418 35.96 -16.48 -18.33
CA ALA A 418 36.67 -15.20 -18.46
C ALA A 418 35.86 -14.18 -19.28
N ALA A 419 35.39 -14.56 -20.47
CA ALA A 419 34.56 -13.69 -21.30
C ALA A 419 33.23 -13.28 -20.64
N LEU A 420 32.60 -14.16 -19.86
CA LEU A 420 31.41 -13.84 -19.07
C LEU A 420 31.71 -12.85 -17.94
N ARG A 421 32.89 -12.93 -17.30
CA ARG A 421 33.33 -11.94 -16.30
C ARG A 421 33.58 -10.59 -16.93
N GLU A 422 34.33 -10.54 -18.03
CA GLU A 422 34.59 -9.30 -18.78
C GLU A 422 33.29 -8.64 -19.26
N SER A 423 32.34 -9.43 -19.76
CA SER A 423 31.02 -8.95 -20.16
C SER A 423 30.20 -8.43 -18.97
N LEU A 424 30.24 -9.09 -17.81
CA LEU A 424 29.57 -8.65 -16.59
C LEU A 424 30.21 -7.35 -16.06
N ASP A 425 31.53 -7.27 -16.03
CA ASP A 425 32.27 -6.09 -15.57
C ASP A 425 32.01 -4.87 -16.48
N SER A 426 31.93 -5.08 -17.80
CA SER A 426 31.49 -4.04 -18.75
C SER A 426 30.05 -3.59 -18.48
N ALA A 427 29.10 -4.55 -18.37
CA ALA A 427 27.70 -4.23 -18.09
C ALA A 427 27.51 -3.53 -16.73
N LEU A 428 28.32 -3.88 -15.72
CA LEU A 428 28.36 -3.20 -14.45
C LEU A 428 28.90 -1.77 -14.60
N ALA A 429 29.99 -1.56 -15.35
CA ALA A 429 30.50 -0.23 -15.66
C ALA A 429 29.45 0.63 -16.38
N ASP A 430 28.81 0.13 -17.44
CA ASP A 430 27.73 0.81 -18.17
C ASP A 430 26.54 1.14 -17.26
N SER A 431 26.17 0.23 -16.36
CA SER A 431 25.12 0.52 -15.37
C SER A 431 25.51 1.63 -14.40
N THR A 432 26.81 1.79 -14.07
CA THR A 432 27.28 2.87 -13.18
C THR A 432 27.32 4.22 -13.89
N THR A 433 27.73 4.26 -15.17
CA THR A 433 27.75 5.49 -15.98
C THR A 433 26.33 5.96 -16.25
N GLN A 434 25.40 5.08 -16.63
CA GLN A 434 23.99 5.43 -16.80
C GLN A 434 23.36 5.94 -15.50
N ARG A 435 23.62 5.29 -14.36
CA ARG A 435 23.16 5.77 -13.04
C ARG A 435 23.73 7.15 -12.69
N ARG A 436 24.95 7.48 -13.12
CA ARG A 436 25.53 8.82 -12.95
C ARG A 436 24.81 9.84 -13.84
N ILE A 437 24.63 9.56 -15.13
CA ILE A 437 23.96 10.44 -16.08
C ILE A 437 22.53 10.76 -15.59
N ASN A 438 21.75 9.74 -15.23
CA ASN A 438 20.39 9.91 -14.72
C ASN A 438 20.35 10.82 -13.47
N ARG A 439 21.32 10.70 -12.54
CA ARG A 439 21.42 11.58 -11.36
C ARG A 439 21.71 13.03 -11.75
N GLU A 440 22.60 13.24 -12.71
CA GLU A 440 22.93 14.58 -13.21
C GLU A 440 21.73 15.22 -13.92
N GLU A 441 20.94 14.45 -14.67
CA GLU A 441 19.70 14.89 -15.31
C GLU A 441 18.62 15.25 -14.29
N ILE A 442 18.37 14.38 -13.30
CA ILE A 442 17.45 14.67 -12.18
C ILE A 442 17.89 15.96 -11.47
N ALA A 443 19.19 16.15 -11.22
CA ALA A 443 19.72 17.37 -10.62
C ALA A 443 19.61 18.62 -11.52
N ARG A 444 19.59 18.47 -12.86
CA ARG A 444 19.26 19.57 -13.79
C ARG A 444 17.78 19.90 -13.71
N LEU A 445 16.89 18.90 -13.81
CA LEU A 445 15.44 19.07 -13.72
C LEU A 445 15.02 19.70 -12.39
N SER A 446 15.56 19.26 -11.26
CA SER A 446 15.29 19.87 -9.94
C SER A 446 15.71 21.35 -9.89
N ARG A 447 16.84 21.73 -10.50
CA ARG A 447 17.26 23.14 -10.58
C ARG A 447 16.31 23.98 -11.43
N TYR A 448 15.89 23.48 -12.60
CA TYR A 448 14.91 24.17 -13.43
C TYR A 448 13.55 24.31 -12.74
N TYR A 449 13.03 23.24 -12.13
CA TYR A 449 11.78 23.26 -11.36
C TYR A 449 11.83 24.28 -10.22
N ASN A 450 12.93 24.30 -9.44
CA ASN A 450 13.12 25.27 -8.37
C ASN A 450 13.21 26.71 -8.90
N LYS A 451 13.90 26.94 -10.03
CA LYS A 451 13.99 28.25 -10.67
C LYS A 451 12.61 28.74 -11.12
N VAL A 452 11.85 27.93 -11.87
CA VAL A 452 10.49 28.24 -12.34
C VAL A 452 9.52 28.45 -11.17
N SER A 453 9.62 27.63 -10.13
CA SER A 453 8.82 27.81 -8.90
C SER A 453 9.14 29.12 -8.19
N SER A 454 10.42 29.53 -8.14
CA SER A 454 10.84 30.79 -7.53
C SER A 454 10.38 32.01 -8.34
N THR A 455 10.47 31.96 -9.68
CA THR A 455 10.00 33.05 -10.54
C THR A 455 8.48 33.18 -10.47
N TYR A 456 7.73 32.08 -10.58
CA TYR A 456 6.27 32.08 -10.41
C TYR A 456 5.83 32.68 -9.07
N ARG A 457 6.44 32.26 -7.94
CA ARG A 457 6.15 32.84 -6.61
C ARG A 457 6.45 34.33 -6.56
N SER A 458 7.57 34.78 -7.14
CA SER A 458 7.93 36.20 -7.18
C SER A 458 6.97 37.03 -8.03
N SER A 459 6.55 36.52 -9.19
CA SER A 459 5.56 37.16 -10.05
C SER A 459 4.20 37.22 -9.35
N ARG A 460 3.74 36.12 -8.74
CA ARG A 460 2.47 36.10 -7.99
C ARG A 460 2.44 37.15 -6.87
N LYS A 461 3.53 37.31 -6.11
CA LYS A 461 3.64 38.39 -5.11
C LYS A 461 3.51 39.78 -5.73
N LYS A 462 4.22 40.06 -6.85
CA LYS A 462 4.11 41.34 -7.56
C LYS A 462 2.69 41.64 -8.05
N HIS A 463 1.97 40.65 -8.59
CA HIS A 463 0.58 40.83 -9.02
C HIS A 463 -0.36 41.06 -7.82
N GLN A 464 -0.15 40.35 -6.71
CA GLN A 464 -0.93 40.55 -5.48
C GLN A 464 -0.70 41.94 -4.88
N GLU A 465 0.54 42.45 -4.90
CA GLU A 465 0.84 43.84 -4.51
C GLU A 465 0.22 44.87 -5.46
N GLN A 466 0.15 44.60 -6.76
CA GLN A 466 -0.53 45.47 -7.73
C GLN A 466 -2.03 45.53 -7.47
N LEU A 467 -2.69 44.38 -7.26
CA LEU A 467 -4.10 44.31 -6.89
C LEU A 467 -4.37 45.09 -5.59
N TRP A 468 -3.57 44.87 -4.54
CA TRP A 468 -3.71 45.58 -3.27
C TRP A 468 -3.57 47.11 -3.41
N ARG A 469 -2.67 47.59 -4.28
CA ARG A 469 -2.55 49.04 -4.59
C ARG A 469 -3.80 49.57 -5.29
N LEU A 470 -4.37 48.82 -6.23
CA LEU A 470 -5.60 49.19 -6.95
C LEU A 470 -6.83 49.16 -6.02
N GLU A 471 -6.98 48.11 -5.20
CA GLU A 471 -8.03 48.01 -4.17
C GLU A 471 -7.97 49.21 -3.20
N LYS A 472 -6.76 49.60 -2.76
CA LYS A 472 -6.57 50.79 -1.92
C LYS A 472 -6.95 52.09 -2.64
N GLN A 473 -6.68 52.22 -3.93
CA GLN A 473 -7.11 53.38 -4.73
C GLN A 473 -8.63 53.41 -4.88
N ILE A 474 -9.25 52.29 -5.26
CA ILE A 474 -10.72 52.15 -5.36
C ILE A 474 -11.37 52.49 -4.02
N ALA A 475 -10.89 51.95 -2.90
CA ALA A 475 -11.42 52.24 -1.57
C ALA A 475 -11.30 53.73 -1.17
N VAL A 476 -10.32 54.48 -1.69
CA VAL A 476 -10.22 55.93 -1.50
C VAL A 476 -11.22 56.67 -2.40
N VAL A 477 -11.38 56.25 -3.66
CA VAL A 477 -12.34 56.82 -4.61
C VAL A 477 -13.78 56.60 -4.14
N SER A 478 -14.17 55.37 -3.79
CA SER A 478 -15.49 55.05 -3.25
C SER A 478 -15.81 55.84 -1.97
N LYS A 479 -14.81 56.13 -1.12
CA LYS A 479 -14.99 56.99 0.06
C LYS A 479 -15.16 58.48 -0.25
N ARG A 480 -14.78 58.95 -1.44
CA ARG A 480 -15.10 60.31 -1.91
C ARG A 480 -16.49 60.33 -2.51
N HIS A 481 -16.80 59.39 -3.41
CA HIS A 481 -18.12 59.26 -4.03
C HIS A 481 -19.22 59.13 -2.97
N ALA A 482 -19.04 58.28 -1.95
CA ALA A 482 -20.02 58.15 -0.86
C ALA A 482 -20.17 59.40 0.03
N LYS A 483 -19.21 60.34 0.00
CA LYS A 483 -19.37 61.65 0.66
C LYS A 483 -20.11 62.61 -0.25
N GLU A 484 -19.72 62.67 -1.52
CA GLU A 484 -20.39 63.50 -2.53
C GLU A 484 -21.88 63.11 -2.66
N GLU A 485 -22.20 61.81 -2.64
CA GLU A 485 -23.58 61.28 -2.59
C GLU A 485 -24.33 61.73 -1.33
N ALA A 486 -23.70 61.70 -0.16
CA ALA A 486 -24.32 62.11 1.11
C ALA A 486 -24.48 63.64 1.25
N GLU A 487 -23.56 64.41 0.68
CA GLU A 487 -23.67 65.87 0.58
C GLU A 487 -24.82 66.23 -0.38
N LEU A 488 -24.91 65.56 -1.54
CA LEU A 488 -26.02 65.75 -2.48
C LEU A 488 -27.37 65.32 -1.89
N SER A 489 -27.46 64.19 -1.20
CA SER A 489 -28.72 63.76 -0.55
C SER A 489 -29.16 64.75 0.52
N ALA A 490 -28.24 65.24 1.36
CA ALA A 490 -28.55 66.27 2.35
C ALA A 490 -29.01 67.59 1.71
N THR A 491 -28.47 67.97 0.54
CA THR A 491 -28.99 69.14 -0.19
C THR A 491 -30.37 68.90 -0.81
N LEU A 492 -30.69 67.68 -1.25
CA LEU A 492 -32.01 67.33 -1.76
C LEU A 492 -33.04 67.36 -0.63
N GLU A 493 -32.78 66.68 0.50
CA GLU A 493 -33.62 66.71 1.69
C GLU A 493 -33.88 68.16 2.15
N ALA A 494 -32.84 69.00 2.22
CA ALA A 494 -32.98 70.42 2.59
C ALA A 494 -33.77 71.27 1.57
N MET A 495 -33.89 70.83 0.32
CA MET A 495 -34.72 71.47 -0.71
C MET A 495 -36.16 70.93 -0.70
N GLU A 496 -36.35 69.66 -0.32
CA GLU A 496 -37.67 69.05 -0.10
C GLU A 496 -38.36 69.68 1.12
N TRP A 497 -37.67 69.78 2.27
CA TRP A 497 -38.19 70.49 3.46
C TRP A 497 -38.65 71.92 3.15
N ARG A 498 -37.87 72.70 2.39
CA ARG A 498 -38.28 74.05 1.96
C ARG A 498 -39.50 74.06 1.06
N ARG A 499 -39.70 73.03 0.23
CA ARG A 499 -40.90 72.93 -0.63
C ARG A 499 -42.13 72.65 0.22
N GLU A 500 -42.02 71.73 1.18
CA GLU A 500 -43.11 71.43 2.12
C GLU A 500 -43.50 72.66 2.96
N GLU A 501 -42.54 73.45 3.44
CA GLU A 501 -42.78 74.73 4.13
C GLU A 501 -43.50 75.78 3.26
N THR A 502 -43.38 75.72 1.92
CA THR A 502 -44.04 76.67 0.99
C THR A 502 -45.42 76.21 0.49
N ILE A 503 -45.86 75.01 0.86
CA ILE A 503 -47.14 74.41 0.43
C ILE A 503 -48.18 74.41 1.56
N LEU A 504 -47.75 74.67 2.80
CA LEU A 504 -48.59 74.90 4.00
C LEU A 504 -48.90 76.40 4.20
#